data_AF-A0A934BUT6-F1
#
_entry.id   AF-A0A934BUT6-F1
#
_cell.length_a   1.000
_cell.length_b   1.000
_cell.length_c   1.000
_cell.angle_alpha   90.00
_cell.angle_beta   90.00
_cell.angle_gamma   90.00
#
_symmetry.space_group_name_H-M   'P 1'
#
loop_
_entity.id
_entity.type
_entity.pdbx_description
1 polymer ?
#
loop_
_entity_poly.entity_id
_entity_poly.type
_entity_poly.pdbx_seq_one_letter_code
_entity_poly.pdbx_strand_id
1 'polypeptide(L)'
;MKKAVIISALVLLLGALCFGVARRDAKWAGVDETVVEKFATAAGRPPREPLINTDQGDLLLFVFLIAGTVGGFVGGYYYRELFPPKAKAQETRTDV
;
A
#
# COMPACT_ATOMS: atom_id res chain seq x y z
N MET A 1 -25.79 -27.82 22.66
CA MET A 1 -26.46 -26.85 21.77
C MET A 1 -25.59 -25.65 21.42
N LYS A 2 -24.99 -24.92 22.38
CA LYS A 2 -24.12 -23.75 22.11
C LYS A 2 -22.93 -24.02 21.16
N LYS A 3 -22.28 -25.18 21.30
CA LYS A 3 -21.16 -25.60 20.43
C LYS A 3 -21.56 -25.80 18.96
N ALA A 4 -22.77 -26.33 18.71
CA ALA A 4 -23.29 -26.53 17.36
C ALA A 4 -23.63 -25.19 16.68
N VAL A 5 -24.15 -24.22 17.45
CA VAL A 5 -24.41 -22.85 16.96
C VAL A 5 -23.10 -22.14 16.60
N ILE A 6 -22.05 -22.28 17.42
CA ILE A 6 -20.74 -21.68 17.13
C ILE A 6 -20.11 -22.28 15.88
N ILE A 7 -20.17 -23.61 15.70
CA ILE A 7 -19.64 -24.27 14.51
C ILE A 7 -20.42 -23.83 13.26
N SER A 8 -21.75 -23.75 13.32
CA SER A 8 -22.57 -23.25 12.22
C SER A 8 -22.25 -21.79 11.86
N ALA A 9 -22.06 -20.92 12.86
CA ALA A 9 -21.67 -19.53 12.65
C ALA A 9 -20.27 -19.41 12.02
N LEU A 10 -19.31 -20.25 12.46
CA LEU A 10 -17.96 -20.28 11.92
C LEU A 10 -17.94 -20.74 10.46
N VAL A 11 -18.74 -21.75 10.11
CA VAL A 11 -18.88 -22.25 8.73
C VAL A 11 -19.53 -21.19 7.83
N LEU A 12 -20.54 -20.47 8.33
CA LEU A 12 -21.17 -19.35 7.63
C LEU A 12 -20.19 -18.20 7.41
N LEU A 13 -19.39 -17.85 8.42
CA LEU A 13 -18.38 -16.80 8.33
C LEU A 13 -17.28 -17.18 7.31
N LEU A 14 -16.82 -18.43 7.35
CA LEU A 14 -15.80 -18.92 6.43
C LEU A 14 -16.33 -19.00 4.98
N GLY A 15 -17.59 -19.42 4.80
CA GLY A 15 -18.26 -19.42 3.50
C GLY A 15 -18.40 -18.02 2.91
N ALA A 16 -18.79 -17.03 3.74
CA ALA A 16 -18.88 -15.63 3.32
C ALA A 16 -17.51 -15.05 2.92
N LEU A 17 -16.45 -15.39 3.68
CA LEU A 17 -15.08 -14.97 3.38
C LEU A 17 -14.60 -15.54 2.04
N CYS A 18 -14.80 -16.84 1.81
CA CYS A 18 -14.44 -17.49 0.55
C CYS A 18 -15.22 -16.92 -0.64
N PHE A 19 -16.51 -16.63 -0.47
CA PHE A 19 -17.34 -16.06 -1.53
C PHE A 19 -16.93 -14.61 -1.88
N GLY A 20 -16.52 -13.83 -0.88
CA GLY A 20 -15.99 -12.47 -1.09
C GLY A 20 -14.65 -12.46 -1.81
N VAL A 21 -13.75 -13.41 -1.51
CA VAL A 21 -12.44 -13.52 -2.17
C VAL A 21 -12.55 -14.06 -3.60
N ALA A 22 -13.50 -14.95 -3.87
CA ALA A 22 -13.71 -15.53 -5.20
C ALA A 22 -14.24 -14.52 -6.25
N ARG A 23 -14.83 -13.39 -5.84
CA ARG A 23 -15.32 -12.35 -6.76
C ARG A 23 -14.26 -11.30 -7.12
N ARG A 24 -13.08 -11.74 -7.56
CA ARG A 24 -11.96 -10.86 -7.96
C ARG A 24 -11.80 -10.67 -9.47
N ASP A 25 -12.78 -11.06 -10.28
CA ASP A 25 -12.73 -10.91 -11.75
C ASP A 25 -13.38 -9.62 -12.28
N ALA A 26 -13.64 -8.63 -11.42
CA ALA A 26 -13.99 -7.30 -11.90
C ALA A 26 -12.69 -6.58 -12.31
N LYS A 27 -12.30 -6.67 -13.59
CA LYS A 27 -11.32 -5.76 -14.18
C LYS A 27 -11.87 -4.34 -14.01
N TRP A 28 -11.31 -3.60 -13.07
CA TRP A 28 -11.61 -2.18 -12.93
C TRP A 28 -11.07 -1.48 -14.17
N ALA A 29 -11.94 -0.82 -14.92
CA ALA A 29 -11.51 0.02 -16.04
C ALA A 29 -10.53 1.06 -15.51
N GLY A 30 -9.40 1.22 -16.20
CA GLY A 30 -8.36 2.17 -15.79
C GLY A 30 -8.91 3.59 -15.77
N VAL A 31 -8.40 4.41 -14.86
CA VAL A 31 -8.66 5.87 -14.89
C VAL A 31 -8.22 6.46 -16.23
N ASP A 32 -7.18 5.88 -16.84
CA ASP A 32 -6.65 6.26 -18.15
C ASP A 32 -7.71 6.13 -19.26
N GLU A 33 -8.35 4.96 -19.35
CA GLU A 33 -9.42 4.66 -20.32
C GLU A 33 -10.67 5.53 -20.12
N THR A 34 -11.05 5.79 -18.87
CA THR A 34 -12.33 6.46 -18.56
C THR A 34 -12.27 7.98 -18.62
N VAL A 35 -11.09 8.55 -18.32
CA VAL A 35 -10.90 10.00 -18.14
C VAL A 35 -9.84 10.53 -19.10
N VAL A 36 -8.65 9.95 -19.12
CA VAL A 36 -7.49 10.53 -19.79
C VAL A 36 -7.63 10.49 -21.32
N GLU A 37 -8.15 9.40 -21.88
CA GLU A 37 -8.37 9.28 -23.33
C GLU A 37 -9.30 10.37 -23.90
N LYS A 38 -10.33 10.76 -23.15
CA LYS A 38 -11.27 11.82 -23.55
C LYS A 38 -10.58 13.19 -23.64
N PHE A 39 -9.72 13.49 -22.67
CA PHE A 39 -8.94 14.73 -22.66
C PHE A 39 -7.80 14.72 -23.68
N ALA A 40 -7.14 13.58 -23.87
CA ALA A 40 -6.06 13.42 -24.85
C ALA A 40 -6.58 13.60 -26.29
N THR A 41 -7.75 13.02 -26.59
CA THR A 41 -8.45 13.19 -27.86
C THR A 41 -8.88 14.64 -28.09
N ALA A 42 -9.44 15.30 -27.07
CA ALA A 42 -9.80 16.72 -27.14
C ALA A 42 -8.57 17.64 -27.34
N ALA A 43 -7.40 17.22 -26.88
CA ALA A 43 -6.13 17.92 -27.06
C ALA A 43 -5.37 17.55 -28.34
N GLY A 44 -5.95 16.72 -29.23
CA GLY A 44 -5.33 16.33 -30.49
C GLY A 44 -4.11 15.41 -30.35
N ARG A 45 -3.91 14.79 -29.19
CA ARG A 45 -2.86 13.78 -28.98
C ARG A 45 -3.53 12.41 -28.83
N PRO A 46 -3.56 11.58 -29.88
CA PRO A 46 -4.14 10.24 -29.77
C PRO A 46 -3.40 9.43 -28.68
N PRO A 47 -4.11 8.61 -27.89
CA PRO A 47 -3.50 7.76 -26.88
C PRO A 47 -2.45 6.87 -27.52
N ARG A 48 -1.27 6.81 -26.92
CA ARG A 48 -0.15 5.97 -27.37
C ARG A 48 -0.02 4.81 -26.40
N GLU A 49 0.32 3.63 -26.91
CA GLU A 49 0.58 2.48 -26.04
C GLU A 49 1.63 2.83 -24.97
N PRO A 50 1.38 2.49 -23.69
CA PRO A 50 2.33 2.71 -22.62
C PRO A 50 3.67 2.04 -22.94
N LEU A 51 4.76 2.81 -22.83
CA LEU A 51 6.13 2.29 -23.03
C LEU A 51 6.52 1.25 -21.98
N ILE A 52 5.92 1.34 -20.80
CA ILE A 52 6.11 0.41 -19.69
C ILE A 52 4.71 0.03 -19.24
N ASN A 53 4.34 -1.23 -19.47
CA ASN A 53 3.06 -1.77 -19.03
C ASN A 53 3.13 -2.06 -17.52
N THR A 54 2.99 -1.03 -16.68
CA THR A 54 2.87 -1.18 -15.21
C THR A 54 1.62 -1.91 -14.78
N ASP A 55 0.63 -2.02 -15.67
CA ASP A 55 -0.68 -2.60 -15.38
C ASP A 55 -0.73 -4.12 -15.62
N GLN A 56 0.34 -4.70 -16.20
CA GLN A 56 0.45 -6.14 -16.40
C GLN A 56 1.22 -6.79 -15.25
N GLY A 57 0.47 -7.43 -14.36
CA GLY A 57 1.02 -8.19 -13.22
C GLY A 57 1.29 -7.31 -12.01
N ASP A 58 2.39 -7.60 -11.31
CA ASP A 58 2.70 -7.03 -9.98
C ASP A 58 3.99 -6.20 -9.94
N LEU A 59 4.45 -5.73 -11.12
CA LEU A 59 5.73 -5.03 -11.25
C LEU A 59 5.78 -3.73 -10.44
N LEU A 60 4.69 -2.96 -10.47
CA LEU A 60 4.60 -1.72 -9.71
C LEU A 60 4.68 -1.99 -8.20
N LEU A 61 3.96 -3.01 -7.72
CA LEU A 61 3.97 -3.39 -6.31
C LEU A 61 5.34 -3.95 -5.89
N PHE A 62 6.02 -4.68 -6.77
CA PHE A 62 7.35 -5.19 -6.55
C PHE A 62 8.39 -4.07 -6.40
N VAL A 63 8.37 -3.07 -7.29
CA VAL A 63 9.24 -1.90 -7.18
C VAL A 63 8.92 -1.10 -5.93
N PHE A 64 7.63 -0.94 -5.61
CA PHE A 64 7.19 -0.28 -4.38
C PHE A 64 7.69 -1.01 -3.12
N LEU A 65 7.63 -2.33 -3.11
CA LEU A 65 8.16 -3.16 -2.02
C LEU A 65 9.66 -2.96 -1.84
N ILE A 66 10.44 -2.98 -2.93
CA ILE A 66 11.89 -2.76 -2.86
C ILE A 66 12.18 -1.35 -2.35
N ALA A 67 11.54 -0.33 -2.91
CA ALA A 67 11.73 1.06 -2.50
C ALA A 67 11.36 1.27 -1.03
N GLY A 68 10.22 0.73 -0.59
CA GLY A 68 9.78 0.79 0.81
C GLY A 68 10.72 0.06 1.75
N THR A 69 11.22 -1.12 1.33
CA THR A 69 12.18 -1.90 2.11
C THR A 69 13.48 -1.13 2.27
N VAL A 70 14.10 -0.69 1.17
CA VAL A 70 15.35 0.08 1.20
C VAL A 70 15.17 1.38 2.00
N GLY A 71 14.10 2.13 1.75
CA GLY A 71 13.81 3.37 2.46
C GLY A 71 13.59 3.15 3.96
N GLY A 72 12.85 2.10 4.33
CA GLY A 72 12.62 1.73 5.72
C GLY A 72 13.90 1.31 6.44
N PHE A 73 14.75 0.52 5.80
CA PHE A 73 16.05 0.12 6.36
C PHE A 73 17.01 1.30 6.51
N VAL A 74 17.13 2.16 5.49
CA VAL A 74 17.99 3.35 5.53
C VAL A 74 17.49 4.33 6.61
N GLY A 75 16.19 4.65 6.61
CA GLY A 75 15.60 5.53 7.61
C GLY A 75 15.70 4.97 9.03
N GLY A 76 15.57 3.65 9.20
CA GLY A 76 15.76 2.98 10.47
C GLY A 76 17.21 3.00 10.94
N TYR A 77 18.18 2.78 10.05
CA TYR A 77 19.61 2.84 10.36
C TYR A 77 20.04 4.24 10.83
N TYR A 78 19.59 5.28 10.11
CA TYR A 78 19.90 6.67 10.44
C TYR A 78 18.94 7.30 11.45
N TYR A 79 18.05 6.52 12.08
CA TYR A 79 17.02 7.03 12.99
C TYR A 79 17.60 7.91 14.11
N ARG A 80 18.76 7.53 14.65
CA ARG A 80 19.43 8.26 15.74
C ARG A 80 20.03 9.60 15.29
N GLU A 81 20.44 9.72 14.04
CA GLU A 81 20.94 10.96 13.44
C GLU A 81 19.79 11.86 12.99
N LEU A 82 18.70 11.28 12.49
CA LEU A 82 17.48 11.99 12.13
C LEU A 82 16.73 12.50 13.36
N PHE A 83 16.77 11.74 14.46
CA PHE A 83 16.10 12.06 15.72
C PHE A 83 17.08 11.97 16.90
N PRO A 84 18.03 12.92 17.01
CA PRO A 84 18.99 12.92 18.09
C PRO A 84 18.28 13.11 19.44
N PRO A 85 18.67 12.37 20.50
CA PRO A 85 18.13 12.57 21.83
C PRO A 85 18.39 14.01 22.27
N LYS A 86 17.36 14.70 22.79
CA LYS A 86 17.56 16.01 23.42
C LYS A 86 18.55 15.84 24.56
N ALA A 87 19.68 16.54 24.49
CA ALA A 87 20.66 16.57 25.57
C ALA A 87 19.93 16.95 26.87
N LYS A 88 20.06 16.13 27.91
CA LYS A 88 19.66 16.56 29.24
C LYS A 88 20.55 17.74 29.58
N ALA A 89 19.94 18.93 29.69
CA ALA A 89 20.58 20.09 30.27
C ALA A 89 21.19 19.62 31.60
N GLN A 90 22.52 19.59 31.66
CA GLN A 90 23.21 19.37 32.91
C GLN A 90 22.87 20.57 33.78
N GLU A 91 21.95 20.36 34.71
CA GLU A 91 21.77 21.22 35.87
C GLU A 91 23.03 21.03 36.73
N THR A 92 24.08 21.72 36.32
CA THR A 92 25.36 21.77 37.00
C THR A 92 25.14 22.52 38.30
N ARG A 93 24.85 21.74 39.34
CA ARG A 93 25.29 21.92 40.72
C ARG A 93 26.31 23.06 40.88
N THR A 94 25.82 24.25 41.19
CA THR A 94 26.63 25.31 41.81
C THR A 94 26.32 25.31 43.30
N ASP A 95 26.98 24.39 44.00
CA ASP A 95 27.17 24.46 45.44
C ASP A 95 28.69 24.42 45.68
N VAL A 96 29.30 25.61 45.60
CA VAL A 96 30.57 25.99 46.26
C VAL A 96 30.44 27.44 46.68
#